data_AF-A0A507EEW7-F1
#
_entry.id   AF-A0A507EEW7-F1
#
_cell.length_a   1.000
_cell.length_b   1.000
_cell.length_c   1.000
_cell.angle_alpha   90.00
_cell.angle_beta   90.00
_cell.angle_gamma   90.00
#
_symmetry.space_group_name_H-M   'P 1'
#
loop_
_entity.id
_entity.type
_entity.pdbx_description
1 polymer ?
#
loop_
_entity_poly.entity_id
_entity_poly.type
_entity_poly.pdbx_seq_one_letter_code
_entity_poly.pdbx_strand_id
1 'polypeptide(L)'
;MSISPIVSGPPLVISGPSGVGKSTLLKRLFAKYPSSFGFSVSHTTRGPRPGEANGVAYNFVSAEEFAGLLEANAFIEHTQFAGNSYGTSFAAVETVQKVGRICVLDVEMSGVRAIKGTSLGAKFVFVRPPSIADLERRLRGRGTETEETIAKRLGAAQAEMDYADTGVHDVIIVNGESEDKAFELRILQMCMTATPSLTSGISFCSDLDAFVRATWPQVAAAPAGSLPATDKKAKKWSCTIL
;
A
#
# COMPACT_ATOMS: atom_id res chain seq x y z
N MET A 1 -16.12 17.07 -15.14
CA MET A 1 -16.98 15.94 -14.73
C MET A 1 -16.73 15.70 -13.25
N SER A 2 -17.77 15.82 -12.42
CA SER A 2 -17.67 15.53 -10.98
C SER A 2 -17.75 14.02 -10.80
N ILE A 3 -16.68 13.40 -10.31
CA ILE A 3 -16.65 11.98 -9.97
C ILE A 3 -17.40 11.83 -8.65
N SER A 4 -18.50 11.07 -8.64
CA SER A 4 -19.23 10.75 -7.41
C SER A 4 -18.29 10.10 -6.39
N PRO A 5 -18.39 10.44 -5.10
CA PRO A 5 -17.50 9.88 -4.09
C PRO A 5 -17.64 8.36 -4.04
N ILE A 6 -16.51 7.65 -4.11
CA ILE A 6 -16.46 6.21 -3.83
C ILE A 6 -16.73 6.06 -2.33
N VAL A 7 -17.83 5.39 -1.96
CA VAL A 7 -18.41 5.40 -0.60
C VAL A 7 -18.28 4.07 0.16
N SER A 8 -17.61 3.08 -0.42
CA SER A 8 -17.16 1.85 0.29
C SER A 8 -16.37 0.95 -0.67
N GLY A 9 -15.50 0.10 -0.13
CA GLY A 9 -14.72 -0.85 -0.92
C GLY A 9 -13.73 -1.66 -0.07
N PRO A 10 -13.09 -2.68 -0.66
CA PRO A 10 -12.03 -3.42 0.00
C PRO A 10 -10.88 -2.48 0.40
N PRO A 11 -10.11 -2.80 1.46
CA PRO A 11 -8.93 -2.01 1.82
C PRO A 11 -7.93 -1.92 0.67
N LEU A 12 -7.22 -0.80 0.59
CA LEU A 12 -6.18 -0.53 -0.39
C LEU A 12 -4.81 -0.58 0.31
N VAL A 13 -4.03 -1.59 0.00
CA VAL A 13 -2.66 -1.76 0.46
C VAL A 13 -1.72 -1.09 -0.53
N ILE A 14 -0.99 -0.09 -0.07
CA ILE A 14 0.06 0.59 -0.82
C ILE A 14 1.40 0.17 -0.23
N SER A 15 2.30 -0.33 -1.07
CA SER A 15 3.67 -0.64 -0.67
C SER A 15 4.66 -0.10 -1.71
N GLY A 16 5.95 -0.14 -1.39
CA GLY A 16 7.01 0.27 -2.30
C GLY A 16 8.22 0.83 -1.57
N PRO A 17 9.36 0.97 -2.25
CA PRO A 17 10.63 1.28 -1.60
C PRO A 17 10.58 2.55 -0.77
N SER A 18 11.33 2.57 0.33
CA SER A 18 11.49 3.80 1.09
C SER A 18 12.11 4.89 0.21
N GLY A 19 11.56 6.11 0.26
CA GLY A 19 12.00 7.22 -0.59
C GLY A 19 11.30 7.33 -1.95
N VAL A 20 10.48 6.35 -2.35
CA VAL A 20 9.79 6.38 -3.65
C VAL A 20 8.75 7.50 -3.77
N GLY A 21 8.21 8.02 -2.66
CA GLY A 21 7.27 9.15 -2.65
C GLY A 21 5.83 8.82 -2.24
N LYS A 22 5.56 7.62 -1.69
CA LYS A 22 4.21 7.17 -1.26
C LYS A 22 3.47 8.19 -0.41
N SER A 23 4.11 8.70 0.64
CA SER A 23 3.47 9.67 1.54
C SER A 23 3.02 10.94 0.82
N THR A 24 3.74 11.39 -0.21
CA THR A 24 3.35 12.56 -1.02
C THR A 24 2.13 12.25 -1.87
N LEU A 25 2.13 11.09 -2.55
CA LEU A 25 1.00 10.62 -3.35
C LEU A 25 -0.27 10.45 -2.51
N LEU A 26 -0.14 9.83 -1.32
CA LEU A 26 -1.25 9.61 -0.39
C LEU A 26 -1.80 10.91 0.19
N LYS A 27 -0.94 11.86 0.57
CA LYS A 27 -1.37 13.20 1.02
C LYS A 27 -2.22 13.89 -0.06
N ARG A 28 -1.78 13.83 -1.32
CA ARG A 28 -2.52 14.40 -2.46
C ARG A 28 -3.85 13.69 -2.69
N LEU A 29 -3.85 12.35 -2.65
CA LEU A 29 -5.06 11.52 -2.78
C LEU A 29 -6.10 11.89 -1.72
N PHE A 30 -5.70 11.99 -0.45
CA PHE A 30 -6.61 12.34 0.65
C PHE A 30 -7.10 13.79 0.61
N ALA A 31 -6.24 14.73 0.20
CA ALA A 31 -6.65 16.11 0.05
C ALA A 31 -7.72 16.26 -1.06
N LYS A 32 -7.60 15.47 -2.13
CA LYS A 32 -8.54 15.50 -3.26
C LYS A 32 -9.83 14.71 -2.99
N TYR A 33 -9.74 13.61 -2.25
CA TYR A 33 -10.85 12.70 -1.98
C TYR A 33 -11.05 12.40 -0.47
N PRO A 34 -11.26 13.44 0.37
CA PRO A 34 -11.29 13.30 1.83
C PRO A 34 -12.47 12.46 2.35
N SER A 35 -13.54 12.35 1.55
CA SER A 35 -14.72 11.56 1.90
C SER A 35 -14.68 10.13 1.38
N SER A 36 -13.71 9.77 0.54
CA SER A 36 -13.62 8.43 -0.06
C SER A 36 -12.52 7.57 0.53
N PHE A 37 -11.44 8.17 1.04
CA PHE A 37 -10.31 7.43 1.58
C PHE A 37 -10.00 7.86 3.02
N GLY A 38 -9.49 6.92 3.82
CA GLY A 38 -8.95 7.18 5.14
C GLY A 38 -7.73 6.30 5.39
N PHE A 39 -6.81 6.77 6.22
CA PHE A 39 -5.61 6.02 6.58
C PHE A 39 -5.89 5.10 7.78
N SER A 40 -5.38 3.87 7.77
CA SER A 40 -5.36 3.04 8.98
C SER A 40 -4.34 3.61 9.96
N VAL A 41 -4.78 4.10 11.11
CA VAL A 41 -3.87 4.55 12.16
C VAL A 41 -3.27 3.33 12.87
N SER A 42 -2.06 2.94 12.49
CA SER A 42 -1.34 1.79 13.06
C SER A 42 -0.92 2.05 14.51
N HIS A 43 -0.61 1.00 15.26
CA HIS A 43 -0.09 1.07 16.62
C HIS A 43 1.43 1.10 16.59
N THR A 44 2.07 1.77 17.55
CA THR A 44 3.51 1.70 17.76
C THR A 44 3.90 1.83 19.23
N THR A 45 4.96 1.14 19.62
CA THR A 45 5.59 1.29 20.94
C THR A 45 6.58 2.46 21.01
N ARG A 46 6.85 3.10 19.87
CA ARG A 46 7.70 4.31 19.83
C ARG A 46 6.96 5.46 20.50
N GLY A 47 7.65 6.30 21.26
CA GLY A 47 7.07 7.58 21.72
C GLY A 47 6.75 8.55 20.57
N PRO A 48 5.73 9.44 20.72
CA PRO A 48 5.42 10.46 19.72
C PRO A 48 6.59 11.43 19.50
N ARG A 49 6.83 11.83 18.25
CA ARG A 49 7.75 12.93 17.90
C ARG A 49 7.06 14.28 18.10
N PRO A 50 7.81 15.39 18.19
CA PRO A 50 7.23 16.74 18.21
C PRO A 50 6.27 16.94 17.04
N GLY A 51 5.01 17.28 17.34
CA GLY A 51 3.94 17.48 16.35
C GLY A 51 3.14 16.23 15.98
N GLU A 52 3.51 15.03 16.46
CA GLU A 52 2.67 13.83 16.34
C GLU A 52 1.64 13.79 17.48
N ALA A 53 0.39 13.42 17.15
CA ALA A 53 -0.69 13.22 18.11
C ALA A 53 -1.19 11.77 18.08
N ASN A 54 -1.55 11.25 19.25
CA ASN A 54 -2.13 9.92 19.40
C ASN A 54 -3.45 9.80 18.63
N GLY A 55 -3.65 8.69 17.92
CA GLY A 55 -4.83 8.46 17.08
C GLY A 55 -4.82 9.24 15.76
N VAL A 56 -3.74 9.98 15.46
CA VAL A 56 -3.59 10.72 14.20
C VAL A 56 -2.46 10.11 13.35
N ALA A 57 -1.24 10.13 13.87
CA ALA A 57 -0.08 9.55 13.18
C ALA A 57 0.02 8.05 13.48
N TYR A 58 -0.09 7.70 14.76
CA TYR A 58 -0.14 6.34 15.27
C TYR A 58 -1.00 6.31 16.53
N ASN A 59 -1.44 5.12 16.91
CA ASN A 59 -1.82 4.79 18.27
C ASN A 59 -0.53 4.47 19.05
N PHE A 60 -0.05 5.43 19.82
CA PHE A 60 1.13 5.28 20.66
C PHE A 60 0.74 4.51 21.91
N VAL A 61 1.23 3.28 22.02
CA VAL A 61 0.88 2.32 23.08
C VAL A 61 2.13 1.88 23.83
N SER A 62 1.97 1.39 25.06
CA SER A 62 3.08 0.80 25.80
C SER A 62 3.51 -0.54 25.18
N ALA A 63 4.69 -1.02 25.57
CA ALA A 63 5.15 -2.35 25.16
C ALA A 63 4.23 -3.46 25.70
N GLU A 64 3.72 -3.31 26.93
CA GLU A 64 2.76 -4.24 27.54
C GLU A 64 1.43 -4.25 26.79
N GLU A 65 0.90 -3.08 26.43
CA GLU A 65 -0.34 -2.96 25.65
C GLU A 65 -0.17 -3.61 24.25
N PHE A 66 0.96 -3.36 23.59
CA PHE A 66 1.25 -3.98 22.29
C PHE A 66 1.36 -5.51 22.41
N ALA A 67 2.00 -6.02 23.47
CA ALA A 67 2.08 -7.45 23.74
C ALA A 67 0.69 -8.07 23.97
N GLY A 68 -0.17 -7.41 24.74
CA GLY A 68 -1.56 -7.85 24.92
C GLY A 68 -2.35 -7.91 23.61
N LEU A 69 -2.14 -6.95 22.70
CA LEU A 69 -2.75 -6.96 21.36
C LEU A 69 -2.22 -8.12 20.49
N LEU A 70 -0.93 -8.47 20.62
CA LEU A 70 -0.36 -9.65 19.96
C LEU A 70 -0.99 -10.94 20.49
N GLU A 71 -1.07 -11.10 21.81
CA GLU A 71 -1.69 -12.28 22.44
C GLU A 71 -3.16 -12.45 22.06
N ALA A 72 -3.87 -11.34 21.91
CA ALA A 72 -5.26 -11.31 21.45
C ALA A 72 -5.42 -11.54 19.93
N ASN A 73 -4.34 -11.74 19.16
CA ASN A 73 -4.35 -11.81 17.69
C ASN A 73 -5.05 -10.61 17.03
N ALA A 74 -4.90 -9.41 17.60
CA ALA A 74 -5.60 -8.20 17.15
C ALA A 74 -4.97 -7.57 15.90
N PHE A 75 -3.74 -7.96 15.53
CA PHE A 75 -3.01 -7.40 14.41
C PHE A 75 -3.21 -8.17 13.11
N ILE A 76 -3.44 -7.44 12.02
CA ILE A 76 -3.40 -7.95 10.65
C ILE A 76 -1.95 -8.21 10.24
N GLU A 77 -1.08 -7.26 10.58
CA GLU A 77 0.35 -7.31 10.37
C GLU A 77 1.05 -6.59 11.50
N HIS A 78 2.27 -7.04 11.82
CA HIS A 78 3.16 -6.33 12.71
C HIS A 78 4.61 -6.56 12.33
N THR A 79 5.47 -5.62 12.68
CA THR A 79 6.91 -5.66 12.43
C THR A 79 7.67 -4.94 13.54
N GLN A 80 8.98 -5.13 13.59
CA GLN A 80 9.88 -4.35 14.44
C GLN A 80 10.82 -3.53 13.58
N PHE A 81 10.95 -2.24 13.90
CA PHE A 81 11.84 -1.32 13.24
C PHE A 81 12.53 -0.42 14.26
N ALA A 82 13.87 -0.37 14.20
CA ALA A 82 14.70 0.42 15.11
C ALA A 82 14.34 0.22 16.59
N GLY A 83 14.14 -1.04 17.00
CA GLY A 83 13.82 -1.42 18.38
C GLY A 83 12.40 -1.10 18.85
N ASN A 84 11.52 -0.61 17.95
CA ASN A 84 10.11 -0.36 18.25
C ASN A 84 9.22 -1.30 17.45
N SER A 85 8.10 -1.70 18.04
CA SER A 85 7.07 -2.49 17.37
C SER A 85 6.08 -1.58 16.66
N TYR A 86 5.59 -2.05 15.51
CA TYR A 86 4.55 -1.42 14.71
C TYR A 86 3.55 -2.48 14.32
N GLY A 87 2.26 -2.13 14.28
CA GLY A 87 1.24 -3.09 13.84
C GLY A 87 -0.07 -2.44 13.45
N THR A 88 -0.69 -2.95 12.40
CA THR A 88 -1.99 -2.51 11.92
C THR A 88 -3.06 -3.47 12.41
N SER A 89 -3.99 -3.00 13.23
CA SER A 89 -5.04 -3.86 13.82
C SER A 89 -6.27 -3.98 12.94
N PHE A 90 -7.03 -5.07 13.09
CA PHE A 90 -8.32 -5.23 12.42
C PHE A 90 -9.27 -4.07 12.75
N ALA A 91 -9.30 -3.65 14.02
CA ALA A 91 -10.10 -2.51 14.47
C ALA A 91 -9.73 -1.17 13.80
N ALA A 92 -8.44 -0.95 13.48
CA ALA A 92 -8.00 0.25 12.79
C ALA A 92 -8.58 0.31 11.36
N VAL A 93 -8.62 -0.82 10.66
CA VAL A 93 -9.24 -0.92 9.33
C VAL A 93 -10.76 -0.75 9.41
N GLU A 94 -11.40 -1.43 10.36
CA GLU A 94 -12.85 -1.33 10.56
C GLU A 94 -13.32 0.10 10.86
N THR A 95 -12.56 0.85 11.65
CA THR A 95 -12.92 2.23 12.03
C THR A 95 -13.05 3.12 10.79
N VAL A 96 -12.17 2.94 9.79
CA VAL A 96 -12.23 3.68 8.53
C VAL A 96 -13.38 3.19 7.65
N GLN A 97 -13.60 1.88 7.59
CA GLN A 97 -14.68 1.30 6.78
C GLN A 97 -16.08 1.65 7.32
N LYS A 98 -16.26 1.71 8.65
CA LYS A 98 -17.52 2.07 9.32
C LYS A 98 -18.01 3.47 8.95
N VAL A 99 -17.11 4.38 8.60
CA VAL A 99 -17.46 5.74 8.14
C VAL A 99 -17.59 5.84 6.61
N GLY A 100 -17.71 4.71 5.90
CA GLY A 100 -17.95 4.68 4.46
C GLY A 100 -16.73 5.07 3.62
N ARG A 101 -15.52 4.82 4.12
CA ARG A 101 -14.27 5.14 3.41
C ARG A 101 -13.50 3.88 3.07
N ILE A 102 -12.75 3.93 1.97
CA ILE A 102 -11.74 2.94 1.63
C ILE A 102 -10.56 3.14 2.56
N CYS A 103 -10.26 2.10 3.34
CA CYS A 103 -9.11 2.10 4.23
C CYS A 103 -7.82 1.92 3.43
N VAL A 104 -6.88 2.84 3.57
CA VAL A 104 -5.55 2.77 2.97
C VAL A 104 -4.54 2.32 4.02
N LEU A 105 -3.80 1.27 3.70
CA LEU A 105 -2.71 0.73 4.51
C LEU A 105 -1.39 1.00 3.77
N ASP A 106 -0.47 1.76 4.39
CA ASP A 106 0.89 1.96 3.88
C ASP A 106 1.83 0.99 4.61
N VAL A 107 2.25 -0.08 3.93
CA VAL A 107 3.00 -1.18 4.55
C VAL A 107 4.22 -1.57 3.74
N GLU A 108 5.17 -2.22 4.39
CA GLU A 108 6.33 -2.82 3.75
C GLU A 108 6.02 -4.21 3.16
N MET A 109 7.01 -4.81 2.50
CA MET A 109 6.90 -6.12 1.87
C MET A 109 6.40 -7.24 2.83
N SER A 110 6.84 -7.23 4.09
CA SER A 110 6.36 -8.19 5.10
C SER A 110 4.87 -8.03 5.39
N GLY A 111 4.40 -6.78 5.49
CA GLY A 111 2.99 -6.45 5.67
C GLY A 111 2.14 -6.91 4.48
N VAL A 112 2.62 -6.76 3.24
CA VAL A 112 1.95 -7.29 2.05
C VAL A 112 1.72 -8.80 2.16
N ARG A 113 2.75 -9.55 2.57
CA ARG A 113 2.64 -11.01 2.78
C ARG A 113 1.61 -11.36 3.85
N ALA A 114 1.66 -10.68 4.99
CA ALA A 114 0.73 -10.91 6.09
C ALA A 114 -0.72 -10.64 5.66
N ILE A 115 -0.99 -9.49 5.04
CA ILE A 115 -2.34 -9.08 4.63
C ILE A 115 -2.91 -10.03 3.57
N LYS A 116 -2.09 -10.55 2.65
CA LYS A 116 -2.55 -11.57 1.67
C LYS A 116 -2.99 -12.89 2.29
N GLY A 117 -2.48 -13.21 3.47
CA GLY A 117 -2.94 -14.38 4.25
C GLY A 117 -4.28 -14.17 4.94
N THR A 118 -4.87 -12.97 4.88
CA THR A 118 -6.12 -12.63 5.57
C THR A 118 -7.33 -12.65 4.63
N SER A 119 -8.52 -12.64 5.22
CA SER A 119 -9.80 -12.56 4.52
C SER A 119 -10.22 -11.12 4.14
N LEU A 120 -9.35 -10.12 4.29
CA LEU A 120 -9.68 -8.71 4.04
C LEU A 120 -10.06 -8.40 2.58
N GLY A 121 -9.70 -9.29 1.64
CA GLY A 121 -9.98 -9.07 0.21
C GLY A 121 -9.35 -7.78 -0.34
N ALA A 122 -8.24 -7.35 0.28
CA ALA A 122 -7.60 -6.08 -0.01
C ALA A 122 -7.05 -6.02 -1.44
N LYS A 123 -6.95 -4.81 -1.98
CA LYS A 123 -6.29 -4.51 -3.25
C LYS A 123 -4.87 -4.03 -3.00
N PHE A 124 -3.92 -4.52 -3.79
CA PHE A 124 -2.49 -4.33 -3.58
C PHE A 124 -1.89 -3.50 -4.71
N VAL A 125 -1.28 -2.38 -4.36
CA VAL A 125 -0.60 -1.48 -5.28
C VAL A 125 0.85 -1.31 -4.86
N PHE A 126 1.75 -1.56 -5.79
CA PHE A 126 3.16 -1.27 -5.62
C PHE A 126 3.52 0.06 -6.29
N VAL A 127 4.14 0.96 -5.54
CA VAL A 127 4.70 2.21 -6.08
C VAL A 127 6.18 1.97 -6.37
N ARG A 128 6.55 1.96 -7.65
CA ARG A 128 7.91 1.70 -8.14
C ARG A 128 8.61 3.02 -8.48
N PRO A 129 9.90 3.21 -8.16
CA PRO A 129 10.67 4.30 -8.75
C PRO A 129 10.89 4.06 -10.26
N PRO A 130 11.13 5.09 -11.07
CA PRO A 130 11.44 4.88 -12.50
C PRO A 130 12.75 4.12 -12.69
N SER A 131 13.72 4.34 -11.80
CA SER A 131 14.97 3.60 -11.72
C SER A 131 15.55 3.61 -10.31
N ILE A 132 16.49 2.70 -10.02
CA ILE A 132 17.30 2.75 -8.79
C ILE A 132 18.07 4.08 -8.69
N ALA A 133 18.61 4.58 -9.81
CA ALA A 133 19.34 5.84 -9.83
C ALA A 133 18.45 7.04 -9.44
N ASP A 134 17.19 7.05 -9.87
CA ASP A 134 16.22 8.07 -9.44
C ASP A 134 15.89 7.96 -7.95
N LEU A 135 15.77 6.74 -7.43
CA LEU A 135 15.54 6.51 -6.00
C LEU A 135 16.74 7.00 -5.19
N GLU A 136 17.96 6.66 -5.61
CA GLU A 136 19.20 7.12 -4.98
C GLU A 136 19.31 8.64 -4.99
N ARG A 137 19.05 9.30 -6.14
CA ARG A 137 19.01 10.76 -6.24
C ARG A 137 18.05 11.36 -5.22
N ARG A 138 16.85 10.78 -5.06
CA ARG A 138 15.84 11.23 -4.07
C ARG A 138 16.28 11.03 -2.62
N LEU A 139 16.91 9.90 -2.30
CA LEU A 139 17.40 9.62 -0.95
C LEU A 139 18.54 10.59 -0.58
N ARG A 140 19.52 10.76 -1.47
CA ARG A 140 20.64 11.69 -1.30
C ARG A 140 20.19 13.14 -1.19
N GLY A 141 19.23 13.56 -2.03
CA GLY A 141 18.70 14.92 -2.05
C GLY A 141 18.04 15.37 -0.74
N ARG A 142 17.68 14.45 0.17
CA ARG A 142 17.16 14.79 1.50
C ARG A 142 18.24 15.29 2.45
N GLY A 143 19.51 14.89 2.24
CA GLY A 143 20.65 15.34 3.06
C GLY A 143 20.62 14.88 4.53
N THR A 144 19.75 13.94 4.89
CA THR A 144 19.55 13.50 6.29
C THR A 144 20.16 12.14 6.60
N GLU A 145 20.76 11.46 5.63
CA GLU A 145 21.15 10.05 5.75
C GLU A 145 22.63 9.84 5.44
N THR A 146 23.24 8.85 6.10
CA THR A 146 24.62 8.44 5.85
C THR A 146 24.71 7.55 4.61
N GLU A 147 25.89 7.48 3.99
CA GLU A 147 26.15 6.56 2.86
C GLU A 147 25.77 5.11 3.18
N GLU A 148 26.10 4.65 4.39
CA GLU A 148 25.74 3.30 4.86
C GLU A 148 24.23 3.09 4.91
N THR A 149 23.48 4.11 5.35
CA THR A 149 22.01 4.05 5.41
C THR A 149 21.41 4.05 4.01
N ILE A 150 21.95 4.87 3.11
CA ILE A 150 21.53 4.94 1.70
C ILE A 150 21.75 3.59 1.02
N ALA A 151 22.94 2.99 1.16
CA ALA A 151 23.25 1.68 0.58
C ALA A 151 22.30 0.58 1.08
N LYS A 152 22.01 0.55 2.40
CA LYS A 152 21.03 -0.39 2.97
C LYS A 152 19.63 -0.20 2.38
N ARG A 153 19.17 1.05 2.25
CA ARG A 153 17.86 1.36 1.66
C ARG A 153 17.77 0.98 0.19
N LEU A 154 18.83 1.18 -0.60
CA LEU A 154 18.87 0.78 -2.00
C LEU A 154 18.86 -0.75 -2.16
N GLY A 155 19.58 -1.47 -1.30
CA GLY A 155 19.53 -2.93 -1.25
C GLY A 155 18.13 -3.46 -0.91
N ALA A 156 17.47 -2.87 0.10
CA ALA A 156 16.09 -3.18 0.43
C ALA A 156 15.12 -2.86 -0.73
N ALA A 157 15.31 -1.72 -1.39
CA ALA A 157 14.50 -1.32 -2.53
C ALA A 157 14.55 -2.33 -3.69
N GLN A 158 15.72 -2.90 -3.97
CA GLN A 158 15.85 -3.94 -5.00
C GLN A 158 15.03 -5.18 -4.63
N ALA A 159 15.17 -5.67 -3.39
CA ALA A 159 14.42 -6.83 -2.92
C ALA A 159 12.89 -6.60 -2.95
N GLU A 160 12.44 -5.38 -2.63
CA GLU A 160 11.02 -5.01 -2.74
C GLU A 160 10.52 -5.01 -4.19
N MET A 161 11.32 -4.52 -5.14
CA MET A 161 10.96 -4.54 -6.56
C MET A 161 10.95 -5.95 -7.13
N ASP A 162 11.95 -6.78 -6.81
CA ASP A 162 11.99 -8.18 -7.23
C ASP A 162 10.77 -8.94 -6.70
N TYR A 163 10.36 -8.64 -5.47
CA TYR A 163 9.14 -9.23 -4.90
C TYR A 163 7.88 -8.75 -5.62
N ALA A 164 7.77 -7.47 -5.97
CA ALA A 164 6.64 -6.96 -6.75
C ALA A 164 6.57 -7.61 -8.15
N ASP A 165 7.72 -7.84 -8.78
CA ASP A 165 7.85 -8.47 -10.10
C ASP A 165 7.41 -9.96 -10.10
N THR A 166 7.20 -10.58 -8.93
CA THR A 166 6.57 -11.92 -8.83
C THR A 166 5.07 -11.92 -9.18
N GLY A 167 4.46 -10.75 -9.40
CA GLY A 167 3.03 -10.62 -9.69
C GLY A 167 2.15 -10.62 -8.43
N VAL A 168 2.74 -10.34 -7.27
CA VAL A 168 2.02 -10.34 -5.99
C VAL A 168 1.08 -9.15 -5.87
N HIS A 169 1.37 -8.01 -6.49
CA HIS A 169 0.50 -6.83 -6.47
C HIS A 169 -0.52 -6.87 -7.62
N ASP A 170 -1.72 -6.35 -7.38
CA ASP A 170 -2.73 -6.22 -8.43
C ASP A 170 -2.30 -5.21 -9.50
N VAL A 171 -1.56 -4.17 -9.08
CA VAL A 171 -1.06 -3.11 -9.96
C VAL A 171 0.30 -2.61 -9.49
N ILE A 172 1.18 -2.34 -10.46
CA ILE A 172 2.43 -1.58 -10.26
C ILE A 172 2.25 -0.19 -10.89
N ILE A 173 2.57 0.86 -10.15
CA ILE A 173 2.53 2.26 -10.60
C ILE A 173 3.93 2.84 -10.48
N VAL A 174 4.46 3.36 -11.59
CA VAL A 174 5.74 4.05 -11.61
C VAL A 174 5.55 5.48 -11.09
N ASN A 175 6.43 5.94 -10.18
CA ASN A 175 6.37 7.29 -9.65
C ASN A 175 7.52 8.15 -10.18
N GLY A 176 7.35 8.66 -11.41
CA GLY A 176 8.20 9.68 -12.03
C GLY A 176 8.09 11.07 -11.38
N GLU A 177 8.71 12.07 -11.97
CA GLU A 177 8.69 13.45 -11.44
C GLU A 177 7.34 14.17 -11.66
N SER A 178 6.42 13.59 -12.47
CA SER A 178 5.15 14.21 -12.86
C SER A 178 3.94 13.26 -12.92
N GLU A 179 3.97 12.11 -12.23
CA GLU A 179 2.99 11.02 -12.40
C GLU A 179 1.83 10.98 -11.38
N ASP A 180 1.56 12.07 -10.67
CA ASP A 180 0.45 12.17 -9.69
C ASP A 180 -0.90 11.74 -10.28
N LYS A 181 -1.18 12.16 -11.52
CA LYS A 181 -2.45 11.87 -12.19
C LYS A 181 -2.56 10.40 -12.60
N ALA A 182 -1.45 9.75 -12.96
CA ALA A 182 -1.43 8.34 -13.30
C ALA A 182 -1.71 7.49 -12.05
N PHE A 183 -1.06 7.81 -10.93
CA PHE A 183 -1.35 7.21 -9.63
C PHE A 183 -2.84 7.36 -9.28
N GLU A 184 -3.34 8.58 -9.30
CA GLU A 184 -4.73 8.89 -8.97
C GLU A 184 -5.73 8.10 -9.81
N LEU A 185 -5.63 8.18 -11.15
CA LEU A 185 -6.56 7.52 -12.06
C LEU A 185 -6.58 6.00 -11.86
N ARG A 186 -5.39 5.42 -11.64
CA ARG A 186 -5.27 3.98 -11.46
C ARG A 186 -5.88 3.52 -10.13
N ILE A 187 -5.67 4.27 -9.05
CA ILE A 187 -6.34 4.01 -7.76
C ILE A 187 -7.86 4.07 -7.94
N LEU A 188 -8.39 5.11 -8.57
CA LEU A 188 -9.83 5.25 -8.77
C LEU A 188 -10.41 4.10 -9.60
N GLN A 189 -9.73 3.69 -10.68
CA GLN A 189 -10.15 2.56 -11.50
C GLN A 189 -10.25 1.26 -10.67
N MET A 190 -9.25 0.99 -9.84
CA MET A 190 -9.26 -0.20 -8.97
C MET A 190 -10.39 -0.16 -7.94
N CYS A 191 -10.69 1.00 -7.37
CA CYS A 191 -11.75 1.15 -6.39
C CYS A 191 -13.15 1.07 -7.02
N MET A 192 -13.33 1.57 -8.25
CA MET A 192 -14.63 1.54 -8.95
C MET A 192 -15.02 0.15 -9.46
N THR A 193 -14.04 -0.66 -9.89
CA THR A 193 -14.30 -2.05 -10.33
C THR A 193 -14.71 -3.00 -9.21
N ALA A 194 -14.61 -2.58 -7.94
CA ALA A 194 -14.99 -3.37 -6.77
C ALA A 194 -16.45 -3.17 -6.32
N THR A 195 -17.24 -2.30 -6.97
CA THR A 195 -18.65 -2.04 -6.62
C THR A 195 -19.58 -2.41 -7.79
N PRO A 196 -20.22 -3.60 -7.77
CA PRO A 196 -21.15 -4.01 -8.84
C PRO A 196 -22.43 -3.16 -8.91
N SER A 197 -22.77 -2.39 -7.87
CA SER A 197 -24.05 -1.70 -7.73
C SER A 197 -24.14 -0.28 -8.29
N LEU A 198 -23.06 0.27 -8.88
CA LEU A 198 -23.03 1.65 -9.41
C LEU A 198 -22.86 1.74 -10.93
N THR A 199 -23.07 0.65 -11.67
CA THR A 199 -22.92 0.62 -13.13
C THR A 199 -24.16 1.11 -13.90
N SER A 200 -25.25 1.49 -13.25
CA SER A 200 -26.42 2.09 -13.89
C SER A 200 -26.24 3.60 -14.13
N GLY A 201 -25.30 3.98 -15.00
CA GLY A 201 -25.25 5.35 -15.53
C GLY A 201 -23.88 5.88 -15.95
N ILE A 202 -22.80 5.19 -15.60
CA ILE A 202 -21.47 5.50 -16.15
C ILE A 202 -21.32 4.63 -17.39
N SER A 203 -21.52 5.22 -18.58
CA SER A 203 -21.00 4.62 -19.81
C SER A 203 -19.53 4.33 -19.56
N PHE A 204 -19.20 3.04 -19.45
CA PHE A 204 -17.84 2.54 -19.29
C PHE A 204 -17.09 2.97 -20.54
N CYS A 205 -16.49 4.16 -20.49
CA CYS A 205 -15.76 4.69 -21.62
C CYS A 205 -14.57 3.77 -21.84
N SER A 206 -14.67 2.93 -22.88
CA SER A 206 -13.57 2.48 -23.71
C SER A 206 -12.47 3.54 -23.84
N ASP A 207 -12.84 4.81 -23.77
CA ASP A 207 -11.99 5.99 -23.88
C ASP A 207 -11.07 6.22 -22.69
N LEU A 208 -11.35 5.80 -21.45
CA LEU A 208 -10.41 6.02 -20.33
C LEU A 208 -9.27 5.01 -20.36
N ASP A 209 -9.60 3.74 -20.56
CA ASP A 209 -8.60 2.70 -20.77
C ASP A 209 -7.82 2.93 -22.08
N ALA A 210 -8.49 3.36 -23.16
CA ALA A 210 -7.83 3.76 -24.39
C ALA A 210 -6.99 5.03 -24.18
N PHE A 211 -7.42 6.00 -23.38
CA PHE A 211 -6.65 7.20 -23.06
C PHE A 211 -5.41 6.88 -22.22
N VAL A 212 -5.52 6.01 -21.21
CA VAL A 212 -4.37 5.55 -20.43
C VAL A 212 -3.41 4.75 -21.31
N ARG A 213 -3.92 3.85 -22.17
CA ARG A 213 -3.11 3.09 -23.15
C ARG A 213 -2.44 3.99 -24.20
N ALA A 214 -3.15 4.98 -24.71
CA ALA A 214 -2.67 5.89 -25.75
C ALA A 214 -1.70 6.95 -25.21
N THR A 215 -1.92 7.42 -23.99
CA THR A 215 -1.09 8.44 -23.35
C THR A 215 0.14 7.83 -22.68
N TRP A 216 0.08 6.55 -22.28
CA TRP A 216 1.17 5.90 -21.56
C TRP A 216 1.29 4.38 -21.85
N PRO A 217 1.87 4.00 -23.01
CA PRO A 217 1.93 2.60 -23.48
C PRO A 217 2.62 1.64 -22.50
N GLN A 218 3.57 2.15 -21.71
CA GLN A 218 4.39 1.37 -20.78
C GLN A 218 3.61 0.89 -19.54
N VAL A 219 2.51 1.57 -19.17
CA VAL A 219 1.68 1.25 -17.98
C VAL A 219 0.62 0.19 -18.28
N ALA A 220 0.31 -0.03 -19.56
CA ALA A 220 -0.65 -1.03 -20.02
C ALA A 220 -0.07 -2.44 -20.16
N ALA A 221 1.25 -2.60 -20.02
CA ALA A 221 1.98 -3.82 -20.36
C ALA A 221 2.17 -4.80 -19.18
N ALA A 222 1.40 -4.70 -18.09
CA ALA A 222 1.32 -5.78 -17.13
C ALA A 222 0.33 -6.83 -17.67
N PRO A 223 0.79 -8.04 -18.08
CA PRO A 223 -0.11 -9.06 -18.55
C PRO A 223 -1.05 -9.45 -17.40
N ALA A 224 -2.34 -9.59 -17.71
CA ALA A 224 -3.25 -10.33 -16.86
C ALA A 224 -2.71 -11.76 -16.76
N GLY A 225 -1.93 -12.02 -15.70
CA GLY A 225 -1.43 -13.35 -15.40
C GLY A 225 -2.63 -14.28 -15.24
N SER A 226 -2.81 -15.15 -16.24
CA SER A 226 -3.72 -16.27 -16.18
C SER A 226 -3.53 -17.01 -14.86
N LEU A 227 -4.58 -17.08 -14.04
CA LEU A 227 -4.68 -18.00 -12.92
C LEU A 227 -4.29 -19.40 -13.43
N PRO A 228 -3.22 -20.05 -12.93
CA PRO A 228 -3.05 -21.46 -13.18
C PRO A 228 -4.18 -22.19 -12.47
N ALA A 229 -4.87 -23.04 -13.21
CA ALA A 229 -5.88 -23.95 -12.69
C ALA A 229 -5.34 -24.69 -11.46
N THR A 230 -6.21 -24.84 -10.47
CA THR A 230 -5.98 -25.58 -9.23
C THR A 230 -5.38 -26.95 -9.52
N ASP A 231 -4.10 -27.16 -9.16
CA ASP A 231 -3.55 -28.51 -9.06
C ASP A 231 -3.40 -28.92 -7.59
N LYS A 232 -4.23 -29.88 -7.21
CA LYS A 232 -4.26 -30.50 -5.89
C LYS A 232 -3.02 -31.36 -5.73
N LYS A 233 -1.94 -30.82 -5.13
CA LYS A 233 -0.90 -31.62 -4.47
C LYS A 233 -0.15 -30.76 -3.44
N ALA A 234 -0.65 -30.76 -2.21
CA ALA A 234 0.07 -30.27 -1.05
C ALA A 234 1.37 -31.08 -0.89
N LYS A 235 2.52 -30.46 -1.15
CA LYS A 235 3.82 -30.95 -0.70
C LYS A 235 4.25 -30.17 0.53
N LYS A 236 4.34 -30.91 1.63
CA LYS A 236 4.79 -30.54 2.97
C LYS A 236 6.23 -30.00 2.89
N TRP A 237 6.45 -28.74 3.27
CA TRP A 237 7.79 -28.21 3.54
C TRP A 237 7.92 -27.96 5.04
N SER A 238 8.74 -28.78 5.67
CA SER A 238 9.24 -28.64 7.03
C SER A 238 10.50 -27.77 6.97
N CYS A 239 10.53 -26.66 7.69
CA CYS A 239 11.77 -25.91 7.90
C CYS A 239 12.04 -25.81 9.40
N THR A 240 13.02 -26.60 9.83
CA THR A 240 13.63 -26.58 11.15
C THR A 240 14.49 -25.32 11.28
N ILE A 241 14.35 -24.62 12.41
CA ILE A 241 15.15 -23.45 12.79
C ILE A 241 16.46 -23.96 13.38
N LEU A 242 17.58 -23.45 12.87
CA LEU A 242 18.87 -23.33 13.57
C LEU A 242 19.28 -21.86 13.51
#